data_AF-A0A087SQ50-F1
#
_entry.id   AF-A0A087SQ50-F1
#
_cell.length_a   1.000
_cell.length_b   1.000
_cell.length_c   1.000
_cell.angle_alpha   90.00
_cell.angle_beta   90.00
_cell.angle_gamma   90.00
#
_symmetry.space_group_name_H-M   'P 1'
#
loop_
_entity.id
_entity.type
_entity.pdbx_description
1 polymer ?
#
loop_
_entity_poly.entity_id
_entity_poly.type
_entity_poly.pdbx_seq_one_letter_code
_entity_poly.pdbx_strand_id
1 'polypeptide(L)'
;MSISSENQALPASVPTLGLKRKAFKAPLAVRPAVSNIPPAAREDAGPKPVSASEEHYYFNVLYTKHNPGKLRKNKSWADGVLEMRAGGRTTLFDTSGKSVTQTVARGYDPPSMGEGSSVLLGGWELEVQNRMEAAEFR
;
A
#
# COMPACT_ATOMS: atom_id res chain seq x y z
N MET A 1 32.21 58.53 -13.83
CA MET A 1 31.81 58.39 -12.40
C MET A 1 31.32 56.97 -12.21
N SER A 2 32.15 56.16 -11.55
CA SER A 2 31.97 54.72 -11.37
C SER A 2 31.07 54.44 -10.17
N ILE A 3 30.13 53.50 -10.30
CA ILE A 3 29.39 52.92 -9.17
C ILE A 3 29.51 51.40 -9.28
N SER A 4 30.51 50.89 -8.57
CA SER A 4 30.69 49.47 -8.27
C SER A 4 29.88 49.16 -7.01
N SER A 5 28.79 48.39 -7.14
CA SER A 5 28.08 47.83 -5.99
C SER A 5 28.39 46.34 -5.90
N GLU A 6 29.33 46.05 -5.02
CA GLU A 6 29.79 44.74 -4.60
C GLU A 6 28.74 44.13 -3.64
N ASN A 7 28.03 43.10 -4.09
CA ASN A 7 27.11 42.33 -3.24
C ASN A 7 27.89 41.21 -2.54
N GLN A 8 28.25 41.46 -1.27
CA GLN A 8 28.79 40.45 -0.35
C GLN A 8 27.70 39.43 0.03
N ALA A 9 27.91 38.17 -0.32
CA ALA A 9 27.10 37.04 0.15
C ALA A 9 27.70 36.46 1.44
N LEU A 10 26.91 36.40 2.51
CA LEU A 10 27.27 35.73 3.77
C LEU A 10 27.11 34.20 3.63
N PRO A 11 28.03 33.37 4.14
CA PRO A 11 27.85 31.92 4.15
C PRO A 11 26.87 31.49 5.26
N ALA A 12 25.77 30.84 4.87
CA ALA A 12 24.81 30.25 5.78
C ALA A 12 25.41 29.02 6.49
N SER A 13 25.55 29.11 7.81
CA SER A 13 25.93 28.03 8.71
C SER A 13 24.86 26.94 8.74
N VAL A 14 25.24 25.69 8.45
CA VAL A 14 24.32 24.54 8.41
C VAL A 14 24.28 23.87 9.79
N PRO A 15 23.12 23.82 10.48
CA PRO A 15 23.03 23.07 11.73
C PRO A 15 23.00 21.56 11.48
N THR A 16 24.03 20.86 11.93
CA THR A 16 24.09 19.39 11.90
C THR A 16 23.21 18.84 13.03
N LEU A 17 22.00 18.36 12.68
CA LEU A 17 21.11 17.68 13.63
C LEU A 17 21.69 16.33 14.02
N GLY A 18 22.45 16.32 15.12
CA GLY A 18 23.03 15.12 15.74
C GLY A 18 21.95 14.20 16.32
N LEU A 19 21.34 13.37 15.49
CA LEU A 19 20.50 12.26 15.96
C LEU A 19 21.39 11.13 16.50
N LYS A 20 21.64 11.15 17.81
CA LYS A 20 22.19 10.02 18.57
C LYS A 20 21.18 8.86 18.50
N ARG A 21 21.38 7.92 17.58
CA ARG A 21 20.53 6.72 17.46
C ARG A 21 20.84 5.79 18.63
N LYS A 22 19.85 5.54 19.49
CA LYS A 22 19.90 4.46 20.49
C LYS A 22 19.98 3.12 19.75
N ALA A 23 20.89 2.25 20.19
CA ALA A 23 21.09 0.93 19.60
C ALA A 23 19.81 0.07 19.70
N PHE A 24 19.41 -0.49 18.56
CA PHE A 24 18.29 -1.42 18.44
C PHE A 24 18.64 -2.74 19.13
N LYS A 25 17.88 -3.16 20.15
CA LYS A 25 17.97 -4.49 20.75
C LYS A 25 16.94 -5.40 20.08
N ALA A 26 17.41 -6.37 19.31
CA ALA A 26 16.54 -7.38 18.69
C ALA A 26 16.01 -8.38 19.75
N PRO A 27 14.73 -8.78 19.69
CA PRO A 27 14.18 -9.81 20.58
C PRO A 27 14.74 -11.20 20.24
N LEU A 28 15.12 -11.97 21.27
CA LEU A 28 15.55 -13.36 21.12
C LEU A 28 14.40 -14.22 20.58
N ALA A 29 14.67 -14.92 19.48
CA ALA A 29 13.77 -15.90 18.90
C ALA A 29 13.61 -17.11 19.85
N VAL A 30 12.46 -17.22 20.50
CA VAL A 30 12.05 -18.41 21.24
C VAL A 30 11.54 -19.44 20.24
N ARG A 31 12.20 -20.59 20.14
CA ARG A 31 11.74 -21.74 19.37
C ARG A 31 10.88 -22.64 20.28
N PRO A 32 9.59 -22.85 20.01
CA PRO A 32 8.85 -23.92 20.67
C PRO A 32 9.24 -25.29 20.08
N ALA A 33 9.43 -26.25 20.98
CA ALA A 33 9.83 -27.62 20.69
C ALA A 33 8.78 -28.38 19.86
N VAL A 34 9.27 -29.15 18.89
CA VAL A 34 8.46 -30.05 18.05
C VAL A 34 8.12 -31.29 18.89
N SER A 35 6.90 -31.35 19.40
CA SER A 35 6.36 -32.59 19.99
C SER A 35 5.94 -33.54 18.87
N ASN A 36 6.69 -34.63 18.75
CA ASN A 36 6.45 -35.73 17.83
C ASN A 36 5.24 -36.55 18.31
N ILE A 37 4.12 -36.52 17.57
CA ILE A 37 2.93 -37.36 17.83
C ILE A 37 2.73 -38.27 16.60
N PRO A 38 2.63 -39.61 16.76
CA PRO A 38 2.49 -40.55 15.65
C PRO A 38 1.10 -40.50 14.99
N PRO A 39 0.99 -40.80 13.67
CA PRO A 39 -0.27 -40.72 12.93
C PRO A 39 -1.13 -41.97 13.19
N ALA A 40 -2.22 -41.81 13.93
CA ALA A 40 -3.31 -42.78 13.92
C ALA A 40 -4.32 -42.37 12.83
N ALA A 41 -4.42 -43.21 11.81
CA ALA A 41 -5.41 -43.10 10.75
C ALA A 41 -6.83 -43.11 11.33
N ARG A 42 -7.59 -42.04 11.07
CA ARG A 42 -9.05 -42.06 11.08
C ARG A 42 -9.53 -41.31 9.85
N GLU A 43 -10.02 -42.09 8.88
CA GLU A 43 -10.97 -41.62 7.89
C GLU A 43 -12.21 -41.15 8.63
N ASP A 44 -12.38 -39.84 8.75
CA ASP A 44 -13.64 -39.22 9.13
C ASP A 44 -14.01 -38.30 7.97
N ALA A 45 -15.04 -38.72 7.21
CA ALA A 45 -15.67 -37.93 6.17
C ALA A 45 -16.48 -36.81 6.84
N GLY A 46 -15.79 -35.88 7.49
CA GLY A 46 -16.35 -34.61 7.91
C GLY A 46 -16.57 -33.70 6.69
N PRO A 47 -17.58 -32.83 6.70
CA PRO A 47 -17.74 -31.83 5.65
C PRO A 47 -16.44 -31.03 5.56
N LYS A 48 -15.79 -31.09 4.40
CA LYS A 48 -14.67 -30.23 4.02
C LYS A 48 -15.00 -28.80 4.50
N PRO A 49 -14.12 -28.11 5.25
CA PRO A 49 -14.33 -26.69 5.48
C PRO A 49 -14.46 -26.06 4.10
N VAL A 50 -15.63 -25.48 3.82
CA VAL A 50 -15.81 -24.55 2.70
C VAL A 50 -14.70 -23.54 2.86
N SER A 51 -13.67 -23.69 2.02
CA SER A 51 -12.56 -22.75 1.94
C SER A 51 -13.21 -21.38 1.84
N ALA A 52 -13.09 -20.55 2.88
CA ALA A 52 -13.62 -19.20 2.86
C ALA A 52 -13.09 -18.58 1.57
N SER A 53 -13.99 -18.41 0.60
CA SER A 53 -13.64 -17.87 -0.70
C SER A 53 -13.02 -16.52 -0.41
N GLU A 54 -11.71 -16.42 -0.63
CA GLU A 54 -10.97 -15.18 -0.44
C GLU A 54 -11.67 -14.15 -1.32
N GLU A 55 -12.45 -13.25 -0.73
CA GLU A 55 -13.29 -12.36 -1.51
C GLU A 55 -12.37 -11.30 -2.12
N HIS A 56 -12.24 -11.35 -3.44
CA HIS A 56 -11.50 -10.38 -4.23
C HIS A 56 -12.45 -9.30 -4.73
N TYR A 57 -12.06 -8.06 -4.56
CA TYR A 57 -12.76 -6.87 -5.04
C TYR A 57 -11.85 -6.16 -6.02
N TYR A 58 -12.40 -5.84 -7.18
CA TYR A 58 -11.67 -5.15 -8.24
C TYR A 58 -12.32 -3.78 -8.45
N PHE A 59 -11.51 -2.75 -8.61
CA PHE A 59 -11.98 -1.39 -8.85
C PHE A 59 -11.16 -0.74 -9.95
N ASN A 60 -11.82 -0.07 -10.88
CA ASN A 60 -11.18 0.91 -11.73
C ASN A 60 -10.87 2.14 -10.89
N VAL A 61 -9.63 2.60 -10.97
CA VAL A 61 -9.13 3.69 -10.16
C VAL A 61 -8.33 4.67 -10.99
N LEU A 62 -8.43 5.95 -10.66
CA LEU A 62 -7.40 6.92 -11.00
C LEU A 62 -6.39 6.94 -9.87
N TYR A 63 -5.10 6.82 -10.19
CA TYR A 63 -4.05 6.90 -9.18
C TYR A 63 -3.02 7.97 -9.51
N THR A 64 -2.44 8.54 -8.47
CA THR A 64 -1.34 9.49 -8.57
C THR A 64 -0.42 9.36 -7.38
N LYS A 65 0.83 9.79 -7.54
CA LYS A 65 1.77 9.78 -6.42
C LYS A 65 1.30 10.79 -5.38
N HIS A 66 1.12 10.34 -4.14
CA HIS A 66 0.65 11.20 -3.06
C HIS A 66 1.61 12.36 -2.85
N ASN A 67 1.09 13.58 -3.05
CA ASN A 67 1.81 14.81 -2.83
C ASN A 67 0.85 15.85 -2.23
N PRO A 68 0.85 16.04 -0.90
CA PRO A 68 -0.10 16.91 -0.22
C PRO A 68 0.08 18.39 -0.56
N GLY A 69 1.26 18.80 -1.06
CA GLY A 69 1.53 20.18 -1.46
C GLY A 69 1.01 20.55 -2.86
N LYS A 70 0.52 19.58 -3.64
CA LYS A 70 0.01 19.83 -5.00
C LYS A 70 -1.52 19.82 -5.02
N LEU A 71 -2.10 20.87 -5.61
CA LEU A 71 -3.54 20.93 -5.93
C LEU A 71 -3.90 19.79 -6.90
N ARG A 72 -5.12 19.23 -6.77
CA ARG A 72 -5.62 18.11 -7.60
C ARG A 72 -5.43 18.35 -9.10
N LYS A 73 -5.76 19.55 -9.59
CA LYS A 73 -5.62 19.95 -11.00
C LYS A 73 -4.17 19.91 -11.54
N ASN A 74 -3.18 19.93 -10.64
CA ASN A 74 -1.75 19.90 -10.97
C ASN A 74 -1.13 18.52 -10.72
N LYS A 75 -1.94 17.52 -10.34
CA LYS A 75 -1.49 16.14 -10.19
C LYS A 75 -1.68 15.41 -11.53
N SER A 76 -0.71 14.58 -11.89
CA SER A 76 -0.82 13.68 -13.03
C SER A 76 -1.51 12.42 -12.56
N TRP A 77 -2.73 12.19 -13.02
CA TRP A 77 -3.49 10.99 -12.74
C TRP A 77 -3.30 9.98 -13.87
N ALA A 78 -3.21 8.71 -13.51
CA ALA A 78 -3.16 7.59 -14.44
C ALA A 78 -4.27 6.61 -14.11
N ASP A 79 -4.78 5.92 -15.12
CA ASP A 79 -5.78 4.87 -14.95
C ASP A 79 -5.11 3.57 -14.47
N GLY A 80 -5.82 2.82 -13.62
CA GLY A 80 -5.34 1.54 -13.14
C GLY A 80 -6.46 0.70 -12.55
N VAL A 81 -6.08 -0.49 -12.09
CA VAL A 81 -6.99 -1.43 -11.43
C VAL A 81 -6.48 -1.72 -10.04
N LEU A 82 -7.36 -1.57 -9.05
CA LEU A 82 -7.09 -1.91 -7.67
C LEU A 82 -7.71 -3.27 -7.35
N GLU A 83 -6.88 -4.25 -7.02
CA GLU A 83 -7.31 -5.52 -6.44
C GLU A 83 -7.21 -5.43 -4.91
N MET A 84 -8.33 -5.55 -4.23
CA MET A 84 -8.41 -5.65 -2.78
C MET A 84 -8.89 -7.03 -2.38
N ARG A 85 -8.25 -7.60 -1.36
CA ARG A 85 -8.70 -8.85 -0.75
C ARG A 85 -9.14 -8.59 0.68
N ALA A 86 -10.30 -9.10 1.07
CA ALA A 86 -10.78 -8.98 2.45
C ALA A 86 -9.73 -9.52 3.44
N GLY A 87 -9.24 -8.65 4.33
CA GLY A 87 -8.18 -9.00 5.31
C GLY A 87 -6.81 -9.35 4.71
N GLY A 88 -6.60 -9.08 3.41
CA GLY A 88 -5.44 -9.53 2.65
C GLY A 88 -4.54 -8.40 2.15
N ARG A 89 -3.70 -8.76 1.17
CA ARG A 89 -2.87 -7.81 0.43
C ARG A 89 -3.72 -7.13 -0.64
N THR A 90 -3.49 -5.86 -0.82
CA THR A 90 -4.06 -5.00 -1.85
C THR A 90 -2.98 -4.69 -2.87
N THR A 91 -3.30 -4.85 -4.15
CA THR A 91 -2.38 -4.63 -5.26
C THR A 91 -2.97 -3.59 -6.20
N LEU A 92 -2.17 -2.57 -6.53
CA LEU A 92 -2.49 -1.63 -7.60
C LEU A 92 -1.78 -2.08 -8.86
N PHE A 93 -2.53 -2.23 -9.94
CA PHE A 93 -2.03 -2.51 -11.28
C PHE A 93 -2.18 -1.29 -12.17
N ASP A 94 -1.19 -1.07 -13.03
CA ASP A 94 -1.25 -0.12 -14.12
C ASP A 94 -2.08 -0.69 -15.29
N THR A 95 -2.46 0.16 -16.26
CA THR A 95 -3.11 -0.24 -17.52
C THR A 95 -2.36 -1.34 -18.29
N SER A 96 -1.05 -1.46 -18.08
CA SER A 96 -0.20 -2.51 -18.64
C SER A 96 -0.31 -3.88 -17.92
N GLY A 97 -1.12 -3.97 -16.85
CA GLY A 97 -1.19 -5.14 -15.97
C GLY A 97 0.00 -5.28 -15.02
N LYS A 98 0.94 -4.32 -15.02
CA LYS A 98 2.10 -4.33 -14.12
C LYS A 98 1.69 -3.85 -12.73
N SER A 99 2.12 -4.57 -11.69
CA SER A 99 1.93 -4.13 -10.30
C SER A 99 2.74 -2.86 -10.01
N VAL A 100 2.05 -1.78 -9.64
CA VAL A 100 2.64 -0.49 -9.23
C VAL A 100 3.03 -0.52 -7.76
N THR A 101 2.11 -1.00 -6.90
CA THR A 101 2.34 -1.13 -5.47
C THR A 101 1.57 -2.31 -4.89
N GLN A 102 2.07 -2.85 -3.79
CA GLN A 102 1.45 -3.90 -3.02
C GLN A 102 1.55 -3.57 -1.54
N THR A 103 0.42 -3.48 -0.85
CA THR A 103 0.37 -3.15 0.58
C THR A 103 -0.82 -3.80 1.26
N VAL A 104 -0.89 -3.76 2.58
CA VAL A 104 -2.08 -4.17 3.32
C VAL A 104 -2.91 -2.92 3.59
N ALA A 105 -4.07 -2.81 2.94
CA ALA A 105 -5.01 -1.71 3.14
C ALA A 105 -5.72 -1.87 4.50
N ARG A 106 -5.24 -1.18 5.53
CA ARG A 106 -5.89 -1.18 6.86
C ARG A 106 -6.91 -0.06 6.95
N GLY A 107 -8.10 -0.36 7.48
CA GLY A 107 -9.14 0.63 7.71
C GLY A 107 -9.99 0.97 6.49
N TYR A 108 -9.84 0.21 5.40
CA TYR A 108 -10.74 0.28 4.24
C TYR A 108 -11.62 -0.96 4.22
N ASP A 109 -12.90 -0.76 3.94
CA ASP A 109 -13.89 -1.82 3.78
C ASP A 109 -14.30 -1.89 2.29
N PRO A 110 -13.75 -2.83 1.51
CA PRO A 110 -13.99 -2.90 0.07
C PRO A 110 -15.48 -2.96 -0.31
N PRO A 111 -16.36 -3.71 0.38
CA PRO A 111 -17.81 -3.68 0.14
C PRO A 111 -18.45 -2.30 0.21
N SER A 112 -17.96 -1.42 1.08
CA SER A 112 -18.52 -0.08 1.28
C SER A 112 -17.89 0.99 0.38
N MET A 113 -16.85 0.64 -0.37
CA MET A 113 -16.17 1.59 -1.25
C MET A 113 -16.96 1.79 -2.55
N GLY A 114 -17.58 2.97 -2.66
CA GLY A 114 -18.27 3.41 -3.86
C GLY A 114 -17.42 4.32 -4.75
N GLU A 115 -17.99 4.71 -5.89
CA GLU A 115 -17.41 5.70 -6.80
C GLU A 115 -17.13 7.03 -6.07
N GLY A 116 -16.02 7.69 -6.42
CA GLY A 116 -15.54 8.90 -5.76
C GLY A 116 -14.81 8.67 -4.43
N SER A 117 -14.76 7.43 -3.92
CA SER A 117 -14.01 7.12 -2.70
C SER A 117 -12.51 7.36 -2.91
N SER A 118 -11.88 8.07 -1.98
CA SER A 118 -10.43 8.32 -1.99
C SER A 118 -9.70 7.36 -1.06
N VAL A 119 -8.67 6.71 -1.57
CA VAL A 119 -7.87 5.72 -0.84
C VAL A 119 -6.40 6.10 -0.91
N LEU A 120 -5.68 5.96 0.20
CA LEU A 120 -4.25 6.19 0.26
C LEU A 120 -3.52 4.85 0.47
N LEU A 121 -2.75 4.39 -0.53
CA LEU A 121 -2.04 3.11 -0.47
C LEU A 121 -0.56 3.29 -0.79
N GLY A 122 0.29 3.08 0.22
CA GLY A 122 1.74 3.02 0.01
C GLY A 122 2.34 4.26 -0.66
N GLY A 123 1.82 5.45 -0.35
CA GLY A 123 2.26 6.71 -0.96
C GLY A 123 1.63 7.01 -2.32
N TRP A 124 0.59 6.27 -2.70
CA TRP A 124 -0.29 6.58 -3.83
C TRP A 124 -1.65 7.03 -3.32
N GLU A 125 -2.22 8.01 -4.00
CA GLU A 125 -3.57 8.50 -3.80
C GLU A 125 -4.41 7.97 -4.95
N LEU A 126 -5.50 7.29 -4.61
CA LEU A 126 -6.38 6.62 -5.55
C LEU A 126 -7.80 7.17 -5.40
N GLU A 127 -8.48 7.33 -6.52
CA GLU A 127 -9.89 7.71 -6.60
C GLU A 127 -10.63 6.57 -7.31
N VAL A 128 -11.57 5.95 -6.60
CA VAL A 128 -12.39 4.86 -7.15
C VAL A 128 -13.33 5.42 -8.20
N GLN A 129 -13.27 4.90 -9.41
CA GLN A 129 -14.19 5.26 -10.48
C GLN A 129 -15.38 4.34 -10.55
N ASN A 130 -15.15 3.02 -10.68
CA ASN A 130 -16.21 2.02 -10.80
C ASN A 130 -15.74 0.70 -10.17
N ARG A 131 -16.69 -0.08 -9.66
CA ARG A 131 -16.44 -1.45 -9.22
C ARG A 131 -16.49 -2.40 -10.41
N MET A 132 -15.54 -3.31 -10.45
CA MET A 132 -15.36 -4.30 -11.51
C MET A 132 -15.63 -5.71 -10.97
N GLU A 133 -16.22 -6.58 -11.79
CA GLU A 133 -16.35 -7.99 -11.48
C GLU A 133 -15.06 -8.76 -11.79
N ALA A 134 -14.78 -9.84 -11.05
CA ALA A 134 -13.57 -10.65 -11.24
C ALA A 134 -13.42 -11.22 -12.66
N ALA A 135 -14.52 -11.35 -13.41
CA ALA A 135 -14.52 -11.83 -14.78
C ALA A 135 -13.93 -10.82 -15.77
N GLU A 136 -14.07 -9.51 -15.51
CA GLU A 136 -13.61 -8.42 -16.39
C GLU A 136 -12.11 -8.13 -16.21
N PHE A 137 -11.54 -8.53 -15.07
CA PHE A 137 -10.11 -8.41 -14.81
C PHE A 137 -9.23 -9.41 -15.59
N ARG A 138 -9.81 -10.49 -16.15
CA ARG A 138 -9.08 -11.60 -16.78
C ARG A 138 -8.87 -11.45 -18.28
#